data_AF-A0A5N6KFE8-F1
#
_entry.id   AF-A0A5N6KFE8-F1
#
_cell.length_a   1.000
_cell.length_b   1.000
_cell.length_c   1.000
_cell.angle_alpha   90.00
_cell.angle_beta   90.00
_cell.angle_gamma   90.00
#
_symmetry.space_group_name_H-M   'P 1'
#
loop_
_entity.id
_entity.type
_entity.pdbx_description
1 polymer ?
#
loop_
_entity_poly.entity_id
_entity_poly.type
_entity_poly.pdbx_seq_one_letter_code
_entity_poly.pdbx_strand_id
1 'polypeptide(L)'
;MDGDPAVENELDSFSRTLPLPYRVALIIVLGVWAWGANLHYLSIVKINVPSLIQYPQRASPRTDPPHHLSAYRLATYLTIPLVLSILLFWTLSHRDPALVIYYDFLPISYICLLFFAFFLPLRHASYSGRFHFLSALKRVSIGGIALPNEGKFGDILLADVLTSYAKILADLDHLLRYAAKSLSKRILNKHHHYNALSTLARKRLHQFSLLLLLGHNQRLGPHPSHPLIKKNTSSYPLRPRLYLPAQELYYIAILLDFLLRFTWSLKLSPHLDHFADFESGIFLLEVLEVARRWMWIFLRVETEWGREKEKGNANGLLGGPGVDDVLLGDYRDDDDYSD
;
A
#
# COMPACT_ATOMS: atom_id res chain seq x y z
N MET A 1 -48.59 21.17 -8.00
CA MET A 1 -47.23 21.67 -8.19
C MET A 1 -46.34 20.45 -8.16
N ASP A 2 -46.06 19.97 -9.36
CA ASP A 2 -45.37 18.73 -9.66
C ASP A 2 -43.88 18.90 -9.37
N GLY A 3 -43.42 18.28 -8.29
CA GLY A 3 -42.00 18.08 -8.03
C GLY A 3 -41.62 16.71 -8.57
N ASP A 4 -41.36 16.65 -9.87
CA ASP A 4 -40.75 15.48 -10.50
C ASP A 4 -39.23 15.53 -10.23
N PRO A 5 -38.65 14.64 -9.41
CA PRO A 5 -37.20 14.58 -9.22
C PRO A 5 -36.49 13.82 -10.34
N ALA A 6 -37.18 13.53 -11.46
CA ALA A 6 -36.58 12.88 -12.61
C ALA A 6 -35.73 13.85 -13.46
N VAL A 7 -34.52 14.15 -13.01
CA VAL A 7 -33.35 14.26 -13.90
C VAL A 7 -32.15 13.60 -13.22
N GLU A 8 -32.22 12.27 -13.09
CA GLU A 8 -31.02 11.44 -13.03
C GLU A 8 -30.25 11.55 -14.35
N ASN A 9 -28.91 11.59 -14.26
CA ASN A 9 -27.90 11.52 -15.34
C ASN A 9 -27.28 12.82 -15.88
N GLU A 10 -27.14 13.89 -15.08
CA GLU A 10 -25.97 14.76 -15.27
C GLU A 10 -24.78 14.15 -14.53
N LEU A 11 -23.72 13.79 -15.26
CA LEU A 11 -22.45 13.41 -14.65
C LEU A 11 -22.05 14.47 -13.61
N ASP A 12 -21.74 14.04 -12.38
CA ASP A 12 -21.28 14.93 -11.33
C ASP A 12 -20.13 15.81 -11.85
N SER A 13 -20.08 17.08 -11.42
CA SER A 13 -19.05 18.05 -11.86
C SER A 13 -17.64 17.51 -11.63
N PHE A 14 -17.45 16.75 -10.55
CA PHE A 14 -16.17 16.11 -10.25
C PHE A 14 -15.87 14.94 -11.21
N SER A 15 -16.87 14.15 -11.62
CA SER A 15 -16.72 13.11 -12.64
C SER A 15 -16.39 13.65 -14.02
N ARG A 16 -16.93 14.83 -14.37
CA ARG A 16 -16.60 15.52 -15.62
C ARG A 16 -15.14 15.99 -15.68
N THR A 17 -14.59 16.41 -14.54
CA THR A 17 -13.22 16.93 -14.47
C THR A 17 -12.21 15.81 -14.27
N LEU A 18 -12.49 14.86 -13.39
CA LEU A 18 -11.58 13.77 -13.05
C LEU A 18 -12.36 12.46 -12.99
N PRO A 19 -12.50 11.74 -14.11
CA PRO A 19 -13.12 10.43 -14.14
C PRO A 19 -12.49 9.44 -13.17
N LEU A 20 -13.29 8.49 -12.68
CA LEU A 20 -12.88 7.45 -11.73
C LEU A 20 -11.55 6.75 -12.08
N PRO A 21 -11.27 6.35 -13.35
CA PRO A 21 -9.99 5.70 -13.66
C PRO A 21 -8.78 6.59 -13.41
N TYR A 22 -8.89 7.91 -13.64
CA TYR A 22 -7.80 8.83 -13.32
C TYR A 22 -7.64 9.04 -11.82
N ARG A 23 -8.73 9.00 -11.03
CA ARG A 23 -8.65 9.05 -9.57
C ARG A 23 -7.86 7.88 -9.01
N VAL A 24 -8.21 6.66 -9.44
CA VAL A 24 -7.51 5.42 -9.07
C VAL A 24 -6.04 5.50 -9.46
N ALA A 25 -5.74 5.93 -10.68
CA ALA A 25 -4.37 6.09 -11.16
C ALA A 25 -3.57 7.10 -10.33
N LEU A 26 -4.16 8.26 -10.00
CA LEU A 26 -3.52 9.29 -9.18
C LEU A 26 -3.16 8.76 -7.80
N ILE A 27 -4.06 8.03 -7.14
CA ILE A 27 -3.77 7.51 -5.80
C ILE A 27 -2.67 6.44 -5.85
N ILE A 28 -2.67 5.56 -6.87
CA ILE A 28 -1.58 4.60 -7.07
C ILE A 28 -0.24 5.31 -7.24
N VAL A 29 -0.17 6.34 -8.10
CA VAL A 29 1.07 7.10 -8.34
C VAL A 29 1.49 7.88 -7.09
N LEU A 30 0.55 8.47 -6.36
CA LEU A 30 0.78 9.12 -5.07
C LEU A 30 1.41 8.16 -4.06
N GLY A 31 0.94 6.91 -4.01
CA GLY A 31 1.53 5.85 -3.17
C GLY A 31 3.00 5.59 -3.45
N VAL A 32 3.39 5.59 -4.74
CA VAL A 32 4.80 5.40 -5.13
C VAL A 32 5.65 6.61 -4.73
N TRP A 33 5.13 7.83 -4.88
CA TRP A 33 5.79 9.05 -4.37
C TRP A 33 5.95 9.03 -2.85
N ALA A 34 4.89 8.67 -2.14
CA ALA A 34 4.83 8.57 -0.69
C ALA A 34 5.86 7.54 -0.18
N TRP A 35 5.98 6.39 -0.84
CA TRP A 35 7.03 5.42 -0.55
C TRP A 35 8.44 5.95 -0.81
N GLY A 36 8.65 6.68 -1.92
CA GLY A 36 9.93 7.35 -2.21
C GLY A 36 10.32 8.35 -1.12
N ALA A 37 9.36 9.15 -0.64
CA ALA A 37 9.53 10.07 0.48
C ALA A 37 9.87 9.34 1.79
N ASN A 38 9.24 8.18 2.05
CA ASN A 38 9.56 7.35 3.21
C ASN A 38 11.03 6.92 3.20
N LEU A 39 11.48 6.33 2.09
CA LEU A 39 12.86 5.89 1.94
C LEU A 39 13.85 7.05 2.04
N HIS A 40 13.51 8.20 1.47
CA HIS A 40 14.39 9.37 1.49
C HIS A 40 14.55 9.91 2.91
N TYR A 41 13.47 10.19 3.61
CA TYR A 41 13.52 10.73 4.95
C TYR A 41 14.16 9.75 5.95
N LEU A 42 13.84 8.46 5.87
CA LEU A 42 14.45 7.44 6.72
C LEU A 42 15.96 7.29 6.46
N SER A 43 16.42 7.53 5.23
CA SER A 43 17.86 7.56 4.92
C SER A 43 18.57 8.76 5.56
N ILE A 44 17.91 9.92 5.65
CA ILE A 44 18.42 11.11 6.35
C ILE A 44 18.59 10.81 7.85
N VAL A 45 17.63 10.11 8.44
CA VAL A 45 17.66 9.66 9.85
C VAL A 45 18.61 8.45 10.07
N LYS A 46 19.34 8.02 9.03
CA LYS A 46 20.29 6.89 9.06
C LYS A 46 19.65 5.55 9.47
N ILE A 47 18.37 5.35 9.14
CA ILE A 47 17.66 4.08 9.30
C ILE A 47 17.80 3.27 8.02
N ASN A 48 18.44 2.10 8.10
CA ASN A 48 18.63 1.23 6.95
C ASN A 48 17.37 0.39 6.70
N VAL A 49 16.39 1.00 6.02
CA VAL A 49 15.14 0.31 5.62
C VAL A 49 15.40 -0.97 4.82
N PRO A 50 16.30 -1.01 3.81
CA PRO A 50 16.56 -2.22 3.04
C PRO A 50 16.95 -3.42 3.90
N SER A 51 17.78 -3.24 4.94
CA SER A 51 18.12 -4.34 5.86
C SER A 51 16.93 -4.79 6.70
N LEU A 52 16.06 -3.86 7.10
CA LEU A 52 14.90 -4.16 7.95
C LEU A 52 13.84 -4.98 7.21
N ILE A 53 13.66 -4.72 5.90
CA ILE A 53 12.78 -5.49 5.02
C ILE A 53 13.50 -6.65 4.32
N GLN A 54 14.78 -6.89 4.63
CA GLN A 54 15.64 -7.89 4.00
C GLN A 54 15.68 -7.79 2.46
N TYR A 55 15.69 -6.55 1.96
CA TYR A 55 15.87 -6.27 0.54
C TYR A 55 17.32 -6.59 0.12
N PRO A 56 17.54 -7.18 -1.07
CA PRO A 56 18.88 -7.51 -1.53
C PRO A 56 19.84 -6.32 -1.48
N GLN A 57 21.02 -6.54 -0.90
CA GLN A 57 22.11 -5.56 -0.94
C GLN A 57 22.55 -5.36 -2.39
N ARG A 58 22.82 -4.11 -2.77
CA ARG A 58 23.29 -3.80 -4.11
C ARG A 58 24.70 -4.31 -4.32
N ALA A 59 24.96 -4.90 -5.49
CA ALA A 59 26.26 -5.45 -5.83
C ALA A 59 27.35 -4.36 -5.89
N SER A 60 27.00 -3.11 -6.18
CA SER A 60 27.95 -2.00 -6.19
C SER A 60 27.35 -0.72 -5.60
N PRO A 61 27.41 -0.55 -4.27
CA PRO A 61 26.80 0.59 -3.56
C PRO A 61 27.33 1.97 -3.99
N ARG A 62 28.52 2.03 -4.60
CA ARG A 62 29.14 3.29 -5.07
C ARG A 62 28.64 3.73 -6.45
N THR A 63 28.22 2.80 -7.30
CA THR A 63 27.78 3.09 -8.68
C THR A 63 26.27 3.03 -8.82
N ASP A 64 25.60 2.22 -8.00
CA ASP A 64 24.16 2.10 -8.05
C ASP A 64 23.45 3.29 -7.38
N PRO A 65 22.37 3.83 -7.99
CA PRO A 65 21.62 4.93 -7.39
C PRO A 65 21.00 4.50 -6.06
N PRO A 66 20.82 5.39 -5.07
CA PRO A 66 20.19 5.02 -3.81
C PRO A 66 18.74 4.55 -4.00
N HIS A 67 18.23 3.78 -3.03
CA HIS A 67 16.89 3.17 -3.11
C HIS A 67 15.77 4.21 -3.25
N HIS A 68 15.85 5.32 -2.52
CA HIS A 68 14.88 6.42 -2.64
C HIS A 68 14.89 7.05 -4.04
N LEU A 69 16.06 7.23 -4.67
CA LEU A 69 16.16 7.79 -6.02
C LEU A 69 15.56 6.83 -7.06
N SER A 70 15.74 5.52 -6.86
CA SER A 70 15.12 4.51 -7.72
C SER A 70 13.59 4.56 -7.63
N ALA A 71 13.04 4.76 -6.42
CA ALA A 71 11.61 4.93 -6.20
C ALA A 71 11.09 6.24 -6.83
N TYR A 72 11.79 7.36 -6.70
CA TYR A 72 11.42 8.61 -7.36
C TYR A 72 11.46 8.52 -8.87
N ARG A 73 12.45 7.84 -9.46
CA ARG A 73 12.49 7.60 -10.92
C ARG A 73 11.25 6.84 -11.38
N LEU A 74 10.87 5.77 -10.67
CA LEU A 74 9.63 5.05 -10.96
C LEU A 74 8.41 5.96 -10.84
N ALA A 75 8.32 6.76 -9.77
CA ALA A 75 7.23 7.70 -9.56
C ALA A 75 7.13 8.70 -10.73
N THR A 76 8.26 9.26 -11.18
CA THR A 76 8.32 10.18 -12.33
C THR A 76 7.91 9.48 -13.63
N TYR A 77 8.37 8.24 -13.88
CA TYR A 77 7.97 7.48 -15.07
C TYR A 77 6.47 7.17 -15.13
N LEU A 78 5.80 7.04 -13.97
CA LEU A 78 4.35 6.87 -13.91
C LEU A 78 3.61 8.22 -13.99
N THR A 79 4.16 9.27 -13.39
CA THR A 79 3.55 10.61 -13.31
C THR A 79 3.52 11.32 -14.65
N ILE A 80 4.62 11.29 -15.42
CA ILE A 80 4.69 11.97 -16.72
C ILE A 80 3.55 11.53 -17.67
N PRO A 81 3.37 10.23 -17.98
CA PRO A 81 2.30 9.81 -18.85
C PRO A 81 0.91 9.99 -18.23
N LEU A 82 0.77 9.95 -16.89
CA LEU A 82 -0.49 10.26 -16.21
C LEU A 82 -0.92 11.70 -16.48
N VAL A 83 -0.02 12.65 -16.21
CA VAL A 83 -0.28 14.08 -16.39
C VAL A 83 -0.55 14.38 -17.85
N LEU A 84 0.24 13.83 -18.77
CA LEU A 84 -0.02 13.97 -20.21
C LEU A 84 -1.40 13.42 -20.61
N SER A 85 -1.80 12.27 -20.08
CA SER A 85 -3.11 11.67 -20.36
C SER A 85 -4.26 12.51 -19.81
N ILE A 86 -4.14 13.02 -18.58
CA ILE A 86 -5.13 13.91 -17.96
C ILE A 86 -5.26 15.22 -18.73
N LEU A 87 -4.13 15.85 -19.07
CA LEU A 87 -4.13 17.09 -19.85
C LEU A 87 -4.79 16.88 -21.22
N LEU A 88 -4.44 15.79 -21.91
CA LEU A 88 -5.08 15.42 -23.18
C LEU A 88 -6.58 15.18 -23.02
N PHE A 89 -7.00 14.52 -21.94
CA PHE A 89 -8.42 14.32 -21.66
C PHE A 89 -9.13 15.67 -21.43
N TRP A 90 -8.53 16.62 -20.71
CA TRP A 90 -9.11 17.95 -20.51
C TRP A 90 -9.20 18.76 -21.80
N THR A 91 -8.17 18.71 -22.65
CA THR A 91 -8.19 19.43 -23.94
C THR A 91 -9.19 18.84 -24.93
N LEU A 92 -9.54 17.55 -24.83
CA LEU A 92 -10.52 16.92 -25.70
C LEU A 92 -11.94 17.06 -25.16
N SER A 93 -12.14 16.80 -23.86
CA SER A 93 -13.48 16.74 -23.26
C SER A 93 -14.12 18.10 -23.03
N HIS A 94 -13.33 19.17 -22.83
CA HIS A 94 -13.83 20.51 -22.48
C HIS A 94 -14.85 20.54 -21.31
N ARG A 95 -14.87 19.49 -20.49
CA ARG A 95 -15.87 19.23 -19.43
C ARG A 95 -17.32 19.11 -19.94
N ASP A 96 -17.53 18.94 -21.24
CA ASP A 96 -18.82 18.64 -21.84
C ASP A 96 -19.18 17.17 -21.55
N PRO A 97 -20.34 16.88 -20.92
CA PRO A 97 -20.75 15.52 -20.59
C PRO A 97 -20.77 14.57 -21.80
N ALA A 98 -21.14 15.05 -22.99
CA ALA A 98 -21.18 14.21 -24.19
C ALA A 98 -19.76 13.79 -24.63
N LEU A 99 -18.82 14.72 -24.58
CA LEU A 99 -17.42 14.47 -24.96
C LEU A 99 -16.70 13.65 -23.88
N VAL A 100 -17.00 13.85 -22.60
CA VAL A 100 -16.47 13.03 -21.49
C VAL A 100 -16.81 11.56 -21.69
N ILE A 101 -18.07 11.24 -22.05
CA ILE A 101 -18.50 9.87 -22.33
C ILE A 101 -17.83 9.34 -23.60
N TYR A 102 -17.69 10.17 -24.64
CA TYR A 102 -17.05 9.75 -25.89
C TYR A 102 -15.55 9.41 -25.72
N TYR A 103 -14.83 10.20 -24.92
CA TYR A 103 -13.39 10.03 -24.65
C TYR A 103 -13.09 9.16 -23.41
N ASP A 104 -14.08 8.43 -22.89
CA ASP A 104 -13.95 7.54 -21.72
C ASP A 104 -12.84 6.48 -21.87
N PHE A 105 -12.53 6.10 -23.11
CA PHE A 105 -11.49 5.14 -23.44
C PHE A 105 -10.10 5.62 -23.05
N LEU A 106 -9.83 6.93 -23.01
CA LEU A 106 -8.52 7.48 -22.61
C LEU A 106 -8.18 7.10 -21.16
N PRO A 107 -8.98 7.47 -20.14
CA PRO A 107 -8.74 7.07 -18.75
C PRO A 107 -8.63 5.56 -18.57
N ILE A 108 -9.51 4.80 -19.25
CA ILE A 108 -9.53 3.34 -19.15
C ILE A 108 -8.27 2.72 -19.75
N SER A 109 -7.86 3.19 -20.93
CA SER A 109 -6.65 2.70 -21.60
C SER A 109 -5.39 2.99 -20.76
N TYR A 110 -5.36 4.12 -20.07
CA TYR A 110 -4.27 4.47 -19.17
C TYR A 110 -4.20 3.54 -17.95
N ILE A 111 -5.33 3.23 -17.31
CA ILE A 111 -5.38 2.24 -16.22
C ILE A 111 -4.94 0.86 -16.69
N CYS A 112 -5.39 0.41 -17.86
CA CYS A 112 -4.92 -0.84 -18.45
C CYS A 112 -3.40 -0.78 -18.69
N LEU A 113 -2.88 0.32 -19.22
CA LEU A 113 -1.44 0.52 -19.43
C LEU A 113 -0.67 0.45 -18.10
N LEU A 114 -1.16 1.08 -17.03
CA LEU A 114 -0.56 0.98 -15.70
C LEU A 114 -0.52 -0.46 -15.18
N PHE A 115 -1.65 -1.16 -15.27
CA PHE A 115 -1.75 -2.56 -14.87
C PHE A 115 -0.76 -3.42 -15.65
N PHE A 116 -0.72 -3.28 -16.97
CA PHE A 116 0.19 -4.02 -17.82
C PHE A 116 1.65 -3.61 -17.62
N ALA A 117 1.98 -2.33 -17.40
CA ALA A 117 3.35 -1.86 -17.15
C ALA A 117 3.98 -2.47 -15.88
N PHE A 118 3.13 -2.87 -14.92
CA PHE A 118 3.54 -3.59 -13.73
C PHE A 118 3.97 -5.04 -14.05
N PHE A 119 3.30 -5.72 -14.99
CA PHE A 119 3.64 -7.08 -15.42
C PHE A 119 4.66 -7.14 -16.58
N LEU A 120 4.68 -6.14 -17.48
CA LEU A 120 5.63 -6.09 -18.59
C LEU A 120 7.02 -5.73 -18.07
N PRO A 121 8.06 -6.51 -18.40
CA PRO A 121 9.44 -6.20 -18.01
C PRO A 121 9.92 -4.94 -18.73
N LEU A 122 9.75 -3.77 -18.10
CA LEU A 122 10.34 -2.53 -18.59
C LEU A 122 11.86 -2.66 -18.37
N ARG A 123 12.64 -2.65 -19.46
CA ARG A 123 14.10 -2.81 -19.44
C ARG A 123 14.83 -1.82 -18.52
N HIS A 124 14.19 -0.70 -18.17
CA HIS A 124 14.72 0.35 -17.30
C HIS A 124 14.31 0.22 -15.82
N ALA A 125 13.41 -0.72 -15.49
CA ALA A 125 12.96 -0.96 -14.13
C ALA A 125 13.72 -2.17 -13.55
N SER A 126 14.14 -2.08 -12.29
CA SER A 126 14.90 -3.14 -11.62
C SER A 126 14.11 -4.46 -11.62
N TYR A 127 14.56 -5.41 -12.43
CA TYR A 127 13.95 -6.73 -12.58
C TYR A 127 13.88 -7.49 -11.25
N SER A 128 14.96 -7.41 -10.46
CA SER A 128 15.04 -8.02 -9.13
C SER A 128 13.99 -7.45 -8.17
N GLY A 129 13.85 -6.13 -8.09
CA GLY A 129 12.88 -5.50 -7.17
C GLY A 129 11.43 -5.89 -7.45
N ARG A 130 11.07 -6.02 -8.73
CA ARG A 130 9.71 -6.45 -9.15
C ARG A 130 9.42 -7.88 -8.73
N PHE A 131 10.36 -8.80 -8.94
CA PHE A 131 10.19 -10.20 -8.58
C PHE A 131 10.01 -10.38 -7.06
N HIS A 132 10.79 -9.65 -6.25
CA HIS A 132 10.66 -9.65 -4.80
C HIS A 132 9.32 -9.07 -4.34
N PHE A 133 8.90 -7.93 -4.92
CA PHE A 133 7.60 -7.33 -4.62
C PHE A 133 6.45 -8.27 -4.98
N LEU A 134 6.48 -8.88 -6.17
CA LEU A 134 5.46 -9.83 -6.62
C LEU A 134 5.42 -11.10 -5.75
N SER A 135 6.57 -11.57 -5.30
CA SER A 135 6.67 -12.71 -4.39
C SER A 135 6.12 -12.37 -3.01
N ALA A 136 6.43 -11.20 -2.46
CA ALA A 136 5.85 -10.71 -1.21
C ALA A 136 4.32 -10.51 -1.34
N LEU A 137 3.87 -9.92 -2.45
CA LEU A 137 2.45 -9.74 -2.76
C LEU A 137 1.73 -11.10 -2.81
N LYS A 138 2.28 -12.07 -3.54
CA LYS A 138 1.74 -13.43 -3.62
C LYS A 138 1.67 -14.08 -2.22
N ARG A 139 2.73 -13.98 -1.42
CA ARG A 139 2.76 -14.53 -0.05
C ARG A 139 1.69 -13.92 0.82
N VAL A 140 1.60 -12.59 0.86
CA VAL A 140 0.62 -11.85 1.68
C VAL A 140 -0.81 -12.17 1.24
N SER A 141 -1.10 -12.19 -0.07
CA SER A 141 -2.44 -12.49 -0.58
C SER A 141 -2.90 -13.93 -0.33
N ILE A 142 -1.98 -14.90 -0.26
CA ILE A 142 -2.29 -16.31 0.01
C ILE A 142 -2.28 -16.62 1.52
N GLY A 143 -1.84 -15.67 2.36
CA GLY A 143 -1.73 -15.87 3.81
C GLY A 143 -0.43 -16.57 4.26
N GLY A 144 0.53 -16.75 3.35
CA GLY A 144 1.86 -17.30 3.64
C GLY A 144 2.84 -16.25 4.15
N ILE A 145 2.50 -15.58 5.25
CA ILE A 145 3.34 -14.53 5.86
C ILE A 145 4.70 -15.12 6.23
N ALA A 146 5.79 -14.47 5.80
CA ALA A 146 7.14 -14.93 6.08
C ALA A 146 7.41 -15.10 7.59
N LEU A 147 8.31 -16.02 7.92
CA LEU A 147 8.81 -16.21 9.29
C LEU A 147 9.47 -14.92 9.79
N PRO A 148 9.55 -14.68 11.12
CA PRO A 148 10.13 -13.46 11.69
C PRO A 148 11.54 -13.11 11.17
N ASN A 149 12.29 -14.12 10.73
CA ASN A 149 13.66 -14.00 10.25
C ASN A 149 13.79 -13.91 8.72
N GLU A 150 12.68 -13.94 7.97
CA GLU A 150 12.65 -14.01 6.49
C GLU A 150 11.89 -12.83 5.86
N GLY A 151 11.88 -11.67 6.53
CA GLY A 151 11.23 -10.47 5.99
C GLY A 151 9.75 -10.30 6.37
N LYS A 152 9.31 -10.93 7.48
CA LYS A 152 7.97 -10.73 8.07
C LYS A 152 7.56 -9.26 8.15
N PHE A 153 8.50 -8.38 8.50
CA PHE A 153 8.22 -6.95 8.59
C PHE A 153 7.82 -6.34 7.25
N GLY A 154 8.49 -6.72 6.15
CA GLY A 154 8.13 -6.31 4.79
C GLY A 154 6.74 -6.79 4.39
N ASP A 155 6.39 -8.04 4.71
CA ASP A 155 5.06 -8.61 4.44
C ASP A 155 3.97 -7.88 5.23
N ILE A 156 4.25 -7.50 6.50
CA ILE A 156 3.34 -6.72 7.34
C ILE A 156 3.12 -5.32 6.77
N LEU A 157 4.19 -4.63 6.35
CA LEU A 157 4.07 -3.32 5.71
C LEU A 157 3.26 -3.40 4.41
N LEU A 158 3.50 -4.42 3.60
CA LEU A 158 2.76 -4.64 2.35
C LEU A 158 1.27 -4.90 2.63
N ALA A 159 0.93 -5.74 3.61
CA ALA A 159 -0.45 -5.99 4.01
C ALA A 159 -1.16 -4.70 4.48
N ASP A 160 -0.46 -3.86 5.25
CA ASP A 160 -0.99 -2.58 5.73
C ASP A 160 -1.26 -1.61 4.57
N VAL A 161 -0.38 -1.58 3.57
CA VAL A 161 -0.60 -0.83 2.33
C VAL A 161 -1.79 -1.42 1.56
N LEU A 162 -1.85 -2.73 1.34
CA LEU A 162 -2.94 -3.37 0.58
C LEU A 162 -4.32 -3.15 1.20
N THR A 163 -4.42 -3.17 2.54
CA THR A 163 -5.69 -2.88 3.23
C THR A 163 -6.10 -1.42 3.08
N SER A 164 -5.15 -0.50 3.06
CA SER A 164 -5.41 0.93 2.79
C SER A 164 -5.85 1.16 1.34
N TYR A 165 -5.42 0.30 0.42
CA TYR A 165 -5.76 0.34 -1.00
C TYR A 165 -6.93 -0.57 -1.36
N ALA A 166 -7.60 -1.23 -0.40
CA ALA A 166 -8.62 -2.23 -0.68
C ALA A 166 -9.75 -1.69 -1.57
N LYS A 167 -10.18 -0.45 -1.34
CA LYS A 167 -11.20 0.21 -2.16
C LYS A 167 -10.69 0.52 -3.58
N ILE A 168 -9.49 1.04 -3.69
CA ILE A 168 -8.83 1.34 -4.98
C ILE A 168 -8.66 0.07 -5.81
N LEU A 169 -8.34 -1.06 -5.16
CA LEU A 169 -8.24 -2.36 -5.82
C LEU A 169 -9.61 -2.89 -6.26
N ALA A 170 -10.66 -2.67 -5.47
CA ALA A 170 -12.02 -3.01 -5.86
C ALA A 170 -12.50 -2.19 -7.06
N ASP A 171 -12.20 -0.89 -7.08
CA ASP A 171 -12.50 0.00 -8.21
C ASP A 171 -11.70 -0.40 -9.45
N LEU A 172 -10.41 -0.73 -9.29
CA LEU A 172 -9.57 -1.23 -10.37
C LEU A 172 -10.15 -2.52 -10.98
N ASP A 173 -10.60 -3.47 -10.16
CA ASP A 173 -11.22 -4.72 -10.61
C ASP A 173 -12.54 -4.44 -11.37
N HIS A 174 -13.36 -3.51 -10.88
CA HIS A 174 -14.55 -3.05 -11.59
C HIS A 174 -14.21 -2.44 -12.95
N LEU A 175 -13.21 -1.54 -13.00
CA LEU A 175 -12.76 -0.86 -14.20
C LEU A 175 -12.16 -1.83 -15.23
N LEU A 176 -11.37 -2.82 -14.79
CA LEU A 176 -10.82 -3.85 -15.68
C LEU A 176 -11.93 -4.70 -16.32
N ARG A 177 -12.95 -5.08 -15.54
CA ARG A 177 -14.13 -5.80 -16.07
C ARG A 177 -14.91 -4.93 -17.06
N TYR A 178 -15.10 -3.65 -16.75
CA TYR A 178 -15.72 -2.70 -17.66
C TYR A 178 -14.94 -2.56 -18.97
N ALA A 179 -13.61 -2.39 -18.88
CA ALA A 179 -12.71 -2.28 -20.03
C ALA A 179 -12.79 -3.53 -20.93
N ALA A 180 -12.77 -4.72 -20.33
CA ALA A 180 -12.89 -5.99 -21.05
C ALA A 180 -14.24 -6.10 -21.80
N LYS A 181 -15.34 -5.71 -21.14
CA LYS A 181 -16.68 -5.67 -21.77
C LYS A 181 -16.74 -4.65 -22.90
N SER A 182 -16.19 -3.44 -22.69
CA SER A 182 -16.16 -2.37 -23.69
C SER A 182 -15.33 -2.79 -24.92
N LEU A 183 -14.17 -3.39 -24.70
CA LEU A 183 -13.33 -3.94 -25.76
C LEU A 183 -14.04 -5.07 -26.52
N SER A 184 -14.67 -6.01 -25.79
CA SER A 184 -15.47 -7.09 -26.39
C SER A 184 -16.62 -6.54 -27.25
N LYS A 185 -17.34 -5.52 -26.76
CA LYS A 185 -18.42 -4.85 -27.51
C LYS A 185 -17.88 -4.14 -28.76
N ARG A 186 -16.75 -3.43 -28.68
CA ARG A 186 -16.10 -2.76 -29.83
C ARG A 186 -15.61 -3.77 -30.87
N ILE A 187 -15.02 -4.89 -30.44
CA ILE A 187 -14.61 -6.00 -31.32
C ILE A 187 -15.84 -6.61 -31.98
N LEU A 188 -16.91 -6.89 -31.23
CA LEU A 188 -18.15 -7.48 -31.73
C LEU A 188 -18.92 -6.55 -32.68
N ASN A 189 -18.95 -5.25 -32.41
CA ASN A 189 -19.61 -4.25 -33.25
C ASN A 189 -18.84 -4.04 -34.57
N LYS A 190 -17.50 -4.11 -34.53
CA LYS A 190 -16.66 -4.16 -35.73
C LYS A 190 -16.88 -5.48 -36.50
N HIS A 191 -17.09 -6.59 -35.79
CA HIS A 191 -17.43 -7.88 -36.41
C HIS A 191 -18.80 -7.88 -37.08
N HIS A 192 -19.79 -7.12 -36.60
CA HIS A 192 -21.12 -6.98 -37.23
C HIS A 192 -21.06 -6.29 -38.61
N HIS A 193 -20.07 -5.43 -38.87
CA HIS A 193 -19.82 -4.85 -40.20
C HIS A 193 -19.14 -5.84 -41.18
N TYR A 194 -18.55 -6.93 -40.68
CA TYR A 194 -17.96 -8.01 -41.48
C TYR A 194 -18.83 -9.29 -41.50
N ASN A 195 -19.90 -9.35 -40.70
CA ASN A 195 -20.72 -10.55 -40.49
C ASN A 195 -22.13 -10.45 -41.10
N ALA A 196 -22.27 -9.80 -42.26
CA ALA A 196 -23.31 -10.20 -43.20
C ALA A 196 -23.08 -11.64 -43.76
N LEU A 197 -21.95 -12.29 -43.42
CA LEU A 197 -21.52 -13.56 -43.99
C LEU A 197 -21.16 -14.67 -42.98
N SER A 198 -21.49 -14.53 -41.69
CA SER A 198 -21.21 -15.61 -40.72
C SER A 198 -22.32 -15.81 -39.69
N THR A 199 -23.52 -16.06 -40.20
CA THR A 199 -24.67 -16.65 -39.48
C THR A 199 -24.49 -18.13 -39.14
N LEU A 200 -23.25 -18.63 -39.03
CA LEU A 200 -22.93 -20.06 -38.91
C LEU A 200 -21.81 -20.34 -37.90
N ALA A 201 -21.81 -19.67 -36.75
CA ALA A 201 -20.98 -20.10 -35.62
C ALA A 201 -21.61 -19.71 -34.27
N ARG A 202 -22.93 -19.88 -34.15
CA ARG A 202 -23.61 -19.90 -32.85
C ARG A 202 -24.00 -21.33 -32.53
N LYS A 203 -23.20 -21.96 -31.67
CA LYS A 203 -23.65 -22.95 -30.66
C LYS A 203 -22.42 -23.51 -29.95
N ARG A 204 -22.20 -23.07 -28.72
CA ARG A 204 -22.21 -23.93 -27.52
C ARG A 204 -21.66 -23.13 -26.34
N LEU A 205 -22.59 -22.70 -25.49
CA LEU A 205 -22.35 -22.36 -24.10
C LEU A 205 -22.89 -23.50 -23.24
N HIS A 206 -22.45 -23.54 -21.98
CA HIS A 206 -22.69 -24.51 -20.90
C HIS A 206 -21.66 -25.65 -20.86
N GLN A 207 -20.96 -25.90 -19.75
CA GLN A 207 -21.25 -25.66 -18.33
C GLN A 207 -19.92 -25.53 -17.55
N PHE A 208 -19.93 -24.76 -16.46
CA PHE A 208 -18.90 -24.86 -15.42
C PHE A 208 -19.58 -24.89 -14.04
N SER A 209 -19.03 -25.75 -13.19
CA SER A 209 -19.13 -25.79 -11.73
C SER A 209 -20.18 -26.71 -11.09
N LEU A 210 -19.73 -27.92 -10.71
CA LEU A 210 -19.99 -28.51 -9.40
C LEU A 210 -18.86 -29.50 -9.03
N LEU A 211 -18.56 -29.59 -7.74
CA LEU A 211 -17.64 -30.51 -7.02
C LEU A 211 -16.12 -30.27 -7.13
N LEU A 212 -15.54 -29.85 -6.01
CA LEU A 212 -14.63 -30.74 -5.28
C LEU A 212 -14.56 -30.40 -3.77
N LEU A 213 -15.12 -31.31 -2.97
CA LEU A 213 -14.72 -31.56 -1.58
C LEU A 213 -13.48 -32.46 -1.64
N LEU A 214 -12.42 -32.12 -0.90
CA LEU A 214 -11.78 -32.97 0.11
C LEU A 214 -10.38 -32.46 0.48
N GLY A 215 -10.15 -32.37 1.80
CA GLY A 215 -8.92 -32.86 2.42
C GLY A 215 -7.83 -31.84 2.75
N HIS A 216 -7.82 -31.34 3.98
CA HIS A 216 -6.73 -31.67 4.91
C HIS A 216 -7.02 -31.17 6.34
N ASN A 217 -6.92 -32.10 7.31
CA ASN A 217 -6.71 -31.83 8.72
C ASN A 217 -5.22 -32.05 9.01
N GLN A 218 -4.55 -31.13 9.71
CA GLN A 218 -3.24 -31.40 10.31
C GLN A 218 -3.31 -31.19 11.83
N ARG A 219 -3.00 -32.28 12.55
CA ARG A 219 -2.84 -32.38 14.00
C ARG A 219 -1.55 -31.69 14.44
N LEU A 220 -1.61 -31.16 15.67
CA LEU A 220 -0.50 -30.59 16.43
C LEU A 220 0.52 -31.64 16.91
N GLY A 221 1.78 -31.23 16.97
CA GLY A 221 2.81 -31.75 17.88
C GLY A 221 3.25 -30.65 18.87
N PRO A 222 3.91 -30.99 20.00
CA PRO A 222 3.95 -30.12 21.18
C PRO A 222 5.16 -29.17 21.27
N HIS A 223 5.01 -28.24 22.22
CA HIS A 223 5.85 -27.12 22.68
C HIS A 223 7.34 -27.42 22.93
N PRO A 224 8.16 -26.34 22.98
CA PRO A 224 8.61 -25.87 24.30
C PRO A 224 8.38 -24.37 24.54
N SER A 225 8.48 -23.99 25.81
CA SER A 225 8.28 -22.68 26.40
C SER A 225 9.50 -21.76 26.22
N HIS A 226 9.26 -20.45 26.13
CA HIS A 226 10.28 -19.42 26.31
C HIS A 226 9.81 -18.35 27.33
N PRO A 227 10.74 -17.79 28.13
CA PRO A 227 10.44 -17.11 29.37
C PRO A 227 9.84 -15.71 29.16
N LEU A 228 9.07 -15.29 30.16
CA LEU A 228 8.47 -13.97 30.26
C LEU A 228 9.55 -12.91 30.44
N ILE A 229 9.68 -12.01 29.46
CA ILE A 229 10.46 -10.78 29.60
C ILE A 229 9.72 -9.86 30.57
N LYS A 230 10.31 -9.63 31.75
CA LYS A 230 9.86 -8.64 32.73
C LYS A 230 10.09 -7.25 32.15
N LYS A 231 9.01 -6.53 31.85
CA LYS A 231 9.06 -5.17 31.31
C LYS A 231 9.16 -4.18 32.48
N ASN A 232 10.31 -3.50 32.62
CA ASN A 232 10.40 -2.34 33.52
C ASN A 232 9.57 -1.20 32.93
N THR A 233 8.55 -0.77 33.67
CA THR A 233 7.68 0.35 33.36
C THR A 233 8.37 1.65 33.74
N SER A 234 9.00 2.30 32.76
CA SER A 234 9.30 3.73 32.85
C SER A 234 8.01 4.49 32.47
N SER A 235 7.42 5.19 33.43
CA SER A 235 6.15 5.93 33.31
C SER A 235 6.30 7.23 32.52
N TYR A 236 6.61 7.11 31.23
CA TYR A 236 6.40 8.17 30.24
C TYR A 236 5.49 7.62 29.13
N PRO A 237 4.57 8.42 28.55
CA PRO A 237 3.67 7.95 27.49
C PRO A 237 4.39 7.58 26.19
N LEU A 238 5.64 8.04 26.00
CA LEU A 238 6.50 7.72 24.86
C LEU A 238 7.62 6.74 25.25
N ARG A 239 8.12 5.99 24.27
CA ARG A 239 9.25 5.05 24.45
C ARG A 239 10.51 5.82 24.89
N PRO A 240 11.35 5.27 25.82
CA PRO A 240 12.55 5.96 26.31
C PRO A 240 13.62 6.28 25.25
N ARG A 241 13.67 5.52 24.14
CA ARG A 241 14.58 5.77 23.01
C ARG A 241 13.77 6.12 21.78
N LEU A 242 13.95 7.36 21.30
CA LEU A 242 13.36 7.90 20.09
C LEU A 242 14.47 8.13 19.07
N TYR A 243 14.24 7.72 17.83
CA TYR A 243 15.22 7.90 16.74
C TYR A 243 14.84 9.07 15.82
N LEU A 244 13.59 9.54 15.86
CA LEU A 244 13.21 10.77 15.17
C LEU A 244 13.60 11.98 16.05
N PRO A 245 14.20 13.03 15.45
CA PRO A 245 14.87 14.10 16.19
C PRO A 245 13.94 15.02 16.99
N ALA A 246 12.62 14.99 16.76
CA ALA A 246 11.66 15.87 17.44
C ALA A 246 10.51 15.08 18.09
N GLN A 247 10.36 15.21 19.40
CA GLN A 247 9.26 14.62 20.18
C GLN A 247 7.88 15.13 19.71
N GLU A 248 7.81 16.39 19.26
CA GLU A 248 6.60 17.02 18.72
C GLU A 248 6.03 16.27 17.52
N LEU A 249 6.86 15.67 16.66
CA LEU A 249 6.40 14.91 15.51
C LEU A 249 5.56 13.69 15.93
N TYR A 250 5.86 13.09 17.08
CA TYR A 250 5.09 11.96 17.60
C TYR A 250 3.72 12.39 18.07
N TYR A 251 3.63 13.49 18.84
CA TYR A 251 2.35 14.00 19.31
C TYR A 251 1.48 14.52 18.17
N ILE A 252 2.07 15.22 17.20
CA ILE A 252 1.37 15.65 15.98
C ILE A 252 0.87 14.42 15.21
N ALA A 253 1.69 13.38 15.03
CA ALA A 253 1.28 12.18 14.31
C ALA A 253 0.17 11.40 15.05
N ILE A 254 0.22 11.32 16.39
CA ILE A 254 -0.83 10.71 17.20
C ILE A 254 -2.15 11.50 17.06
N LEU A 255 -2.09 12.82 17.20
CA LEU A 255 -3.26 13.69 17.05
C LEU A 255 -3.82 13.60 15.63
N LEU A 256 -2.97 13.62 14.60
CA LEU A 256 -3.39 13.51 13.21
C LEU A 256 -4.01 12.14 12.93
N ASP A 257 -3.43 11.03 13.40
CA ASP A 257 -4.02 9.70 13.26
C ASP A 257 -5.37 9.62 13.98
N PHE A 258 -5.48 10.22 15.17
CA PHE A 258 -6.75 10.31 15.91
C PHE A 258 -7.82 11.09 15.14
N LEU A 259 -7.48 12.29 14.63
CA LEU A 259 -8.39 13.10 13.82
C LEU A 259 -8.81 12.38 12.53
N LEU A 260 -7.85 11.77 11.83
CA LEU A 260 -8.13 11.04 10.60
C LEU A 260 -8.89 9.74 10.85
N ARG A 261 -8.84 9.13 12.04
CA ARG A 261 -9.71 7.99 12.39
C ARG A 261 -11.18 8.39 12.47
N PHE A 262 -11.51 9.62 12.84
CA PHE A 262 -12.91 10.06 12.81
C PHE A 262 -13.47 10.18 11.40
N THR A 263 -12.63 10.19 10.36
CA THR A 263 -13.13 10.14 8.98
C THR A 263 -13.93 8.86 8.70
N TRP A 264 -13.62 7.76 9.40
CA TRP A 264 -14.44 6.55 9.36
C TRP A 264 -15.76 6.72 10.11
N SER A 265 -15.79 7.49 11.19
CA SER A 265 -17.02 7.84 11.92
C SER A 265 -17.92 8.78 11.12
N LEU A 266 -17.38 9.61 10.21
CA LEU A 266 -18.18 10.44 9.30
C LEU A 266 -19.06 9.59 8.38
N LYS A 267 -18.61 8.39 7.99
CA LYS A 267 -19.39 7.42 7.19
C LYS A 267 -20.52 6.74 7.96
N LEU A 268 -20.56 6.86 9.28
CA LEU A 268 -21.58 6.27 10.14
C LEU A 268 -22.68 7.28 10.53
N SER A 269 -22.48 8.57 10.25
CA SER A 269 -23.41 9.63 10.62
C SER A 269 -24.40 9.92 9.49
N PRO A 270 -25.71 9.67 9.67
CA PRO A 270 -26.73 9.91 8.64
C PRO A 270 -26.83 11.38 8.20
N HIS A 271 -26.40 12.32 9.05
CA HIS A 271 -26.48 13.76 8.76
C HIS A 271 -25.28 14.28 7.96
N LEU A 272 -24.17 13.54 7.95
CA LEU A 272 -22.97 13.85 7.15
C LEU A 272 -22.87 12.96 5.91
N ASP A 273 -23.84 12.07 5.71
CA ASP A 273 -23.97 11.18 4.55
C ASP A 273 -24.04 11.98 3.25
N HIS A 274 -24.76 13.11 3.24
CA HIS A 274 -24.78 14.04 2.11
C HIS A 274 -23.39 14.56 1.69
N PHE A 275 -22.44 14.69 2.62
CA PHE A 275 -21.06 15.08 2.28
C PHE A 275 -20.24 13.89 1.76
N ALA A 276 -20.56 12.68 2.21
CA ALA A 276 -19.98 11.42 1.74
C ALA A 276 -20.60 10.91 0.43
N ASP A 277 -21.77 11.41 0.04
CA ASP A 277 -22.43 11.13 -1.23
C ASP A 277 -21.75 11.84 -2.41
N PHE A 278 -21.08 12.98 -2.16
CA PHE A 278 -20.32 13.65 -3.20
C PHE A 278 -19.09 12.83 -3.60
N GLU A 279 -18.94 12.59 -4.90
CA GLU A 279 -17.81 11.82 -5.43
C GLU A 279 -16.46 12.44 -5.05
N SER A 280 -16.38 13.77 -4.93
CA SER A 280 -15.18 14.49 -4.49
C SER A 280 -14.86 14.25 -3.00
N GLY A 281 -15.89 14.12 -2.16
CA GLY A 281 -15.74 13.80 -0.74
C GLY A 281 -15.18 12.39 -0.56
N ILE A 282 -15.71 11.43 -1.32
CA ILE A 282 -15.23 10.05 -1.35
C ILE A 282 -13.75 9.99 -1.75
N PHE A 283 -13.38 10.67 -2.83
CA PHE A 283 -11.98 10.72 -3.29
C PHE A 283 -11.05 11.36 -2.24
N LEU A 284 -11.48 12.45 -1.59
CA LEU A 284 -10.71 13.08 -0.52
C LEU A 284 -10.48 12.13 0.64
N LEU A 285 -11.51 11.39 1.07
CA LEU A 285 -11.39 10.40 2.15
C LEU A 285 -10.41 9.28 1.79
N GLU A 286 -10.36 8.84 0.53
CA GLU A 286 -9.37 7.86 0.05
C GLU A 286 -7.94 8.41 0.11
N VAL A 287 -7.73 9.64 -0.34
CA VAL A 287 -6.43 10.32 -0.25
C VAL A 287 -5.99 10.47 1.20
N LEU A 288 -6.92 10.86 2.08
CA LEU A 288 -6.66 11.03 3.52
C LEU A 288 -6.33 9.70 4.21
N GLU A 289 -7.00 8.61 3.87
CA GLU A 289 -6.69 7.28 4.39
C GLU A 289 -5.27 6.84 3.95
N VAL A 290 -4.93 7.05 2.67
CA VAL A 290 -3.57 6.76 2.17
C VAL A 290 -2.52 7.64 2.86
N ALA A 291 -2.79 8.93 3.04
CA ALA A 291 -1.88 9.86 3.72
C ALA A 291 -1.67 9.49 5.20
N ARG A 292 -2.74 9.11 5.91
CA ARG A 292 -2.69 8.62 7.30
C ARG A 292 -1.75 7.43 7.43
N ARG A 293 -1.92 6.46 6.53
CA ARG A 293 -1.16 5.21 6.51
C ARG A 293 0.29 5.43 6.10
N TRP A 294 0.52 6.29 5.12
CA TRP A 294 1.84 6.75 4.74
C TRP A 294 2.61 7.33 5.93
N MET A 295 1.99 8.23 6.70
CA MET A 295 2.58 8.78 7.91
C MET A 295 2.91 7.68 8.93
N TRP A 296 1.98 6.74 9.17
CA TRP A 296 2.15 5.66 10.14
C TRP A 296 3.33 4.73 9.81
N ILE A 297 3.67 4.55 8.53
CA ILE A 297 4.82 3.73 8.12
C ILE A 297 6.13 4.27 8.72
N PHE A 298 6.31 5.58 8.87
CA PHE A 298 7.50 6.14 9.51
C PHE A 298 7.68 5.64 10.94
N LEU A 299 6.63 5.82 11.76
CA LEU A 299 6.62 5.42 13.16
C LEU A 299 6.80 3.91 13.30
N ARG A 300 6.19 3.14 12.39
CA ARG A 300 6.27 1.68 12.40
C ARG A 300 7.67 1.18 12.05
N VAL A 301 8.30 1.74 11.01
CA VAL A 301 9.68 1.41 10.62
C VAL A 301 10.65 1.76 11.73
N GLU A 302 10.48 2.92 12.35
CA GLU A 302 11.32 3.36 13.46
C GLU A 302 11.17 2.44 14.69
N THR A 303 9.93 2.08 15.04
CA THR A 303 9.63 1.18 16.15
C THR A 303 10.33 -0.18 15.99
N GLU A 304 10.33 -0.70 14.77
CA GLU A 304 10.94 -1.98 14.41
C GLU A 304 12.46 -1.91 14.34
N TRP A 305 13.00 -0.80 13.85
CA TRP A 305 14.43 -0.52 13.91
C TRP A 305 14.95 -0.49 15.35
N GLY A 306 14.22 0.14 16.26
CA GLY A 306 14.56 0.13 17.69
C GLY A 306 14.55 -1.27 18.29
N ARG A 307 13.55 -2.10 17.93
CA ARG A 307 13.42 -3.48 18.40
C ARG A 307 14.57 -4.37 17.93
N GLU A 308 15.02 -4.23 16.69
CA GLU A 308 16.17 -4.99 16.16
C GLU A 308 17.47 -4.60 16.86
N LYS A 309 17.69 -3.32 17.16
CA LYS A 309 18.85 -2.88 17.96
C LYS A 309 18.83 -3.44 19.39
N GLU A 310 17.67 -3.43 20.04
CA GLU A 310 17.51 -4.00 21.38
C GLU A 310 17.82 -5.50 21.40
N LYS A 311 17.34 -6.27 20.41
CA LYS A 311 17.69 -7.69 20.25
C LYS A 311 19.17 -7.91 19.95
N GLY A 312 19.78 -7.07 19.10
CA GLY A 312 21.20 -7.15 18.79
C GLY A 312 22.09 -6.93 20.02
N ASN A 313 21.70 -5.99 20.88
CA ASN A 313 22.35 -5.74 22.16
C ASN A 313 22.13 -6.90 23.15
N ALA A 314 20.91 -7.44 23.25
CA ALA A 314 20.59 -8.56 24.13
C ALA A 314 21.29 -9.87 23.71
N ASN A 315 21.52 -10.07 22.43
CA ASN A 315 22.24 -11.23 21.89
C ASN A 315 23.76 -11.03 21.82
N GLY A 316 24.30 -9.93 22.36
CA GLY A 316 25.75 -9.66 22.41
C GLY A 316 26.45 -9.50 21.06
N LEU A 317 25.70 -9.41 19.95
CA LEU A 317 26.23 -9.47 18.59
C LEU A 317 26.71 -8.09 18.06
N LEU A 318 26.36 -7.01 18.77
CA LEU A 318 26.83 -5.66 18.51
C LEU A 318 27.36 -5.05 19.80
N GLY A 319 28.63 -5.37 20.10
CA GLY A 319 29.36 -4.80 21.22
C GLY A 319 29.44 -3.26 21.13
N GLY A 320 28.86 -2.60 22.14
CA GLY A 320 29.07 -1.21 22.54
C GLY A 320 28.79 -1.13 24.04
N PRO A 321 29.60 -0.40 24.83
CA PRO A 321 29.84 -0.71 26.23
C PRO A 321 28.61 -0.46 27.09
N GLY A 322 28.12 -1.53 27.71
CA GLY A 322 27.11 -1.52 28.77
C GLY A 322 27.34 -2.72 29.68
N VAL A 323 28.61 -3.08 29.89
CA VAL A 323 29.05 -4.20 30.75
C VAL A 323 29.38 -3.71 32.16
N ASP A 324 29.32 -2.40 32.42
CA ASP A 324 29.93 -1.86 33.64
C ASP A 324 28.90 -1.57 34.76
N ASP A 325 27.59 -1.56 34.47
CA ASP A 325 26.55 -1.26 35.48
C ASP A 325 25.88 -2.51 36.09
N VAL A 326 26.35 -3.72 35.77
CA VAL A 326 25.82 -4.99 36.31
C VAL A 326 26.85 -5.73 37.19
N LEU A 327 28.05 -5.16 37.38
CA LEU A 327 29.17 -5.87 37.99
C LEU A 327 29.75 -5.19 39.25
N LEU A 328 28.94 -4.48 40.04
CA LEU A 328 29.31 -4.03 41.39
C LEU A 328 28.08 -3.97 42.31
N GLY A 329 27.51 -5.13 42.59
CA GLY A 329 26.70 -5.37 43.78
C GLY A 329 27.57 -6.15 44.77
N ASP A 330 28.34 -5.42 45.55
CA ASP A 330 29.24 -5.86 46.62
C ASP A 330 28.45 -6.71 47.65
N TYR A 331 28.33 -8.01 47.40
CA TYR A 331 28.11 -9.00 48.46
C TYR A 331 29.50 -9.39 48.95
N ARG A 332 30.04 -8.58 49.85
CA ARG A 332 31.04 -9.05 50.80
C ARG A 332 30.34 -10.03 51.72
N ASP A 333 30.70 -11.29 51.55
CA ASP A 333 30.53 -12.34 52.53
C ASP A 333 31.24 -11.90 53.82
N ASP A 334 30.47 -11.50 54.83
CA ASP A 334 30.97 -11.52 56.21
C ASP A 334 30.85 -12.97 56.69
N ASP A 335 31.89 -13.74 56.38
CA ASP A 335 32.24 -14.97 57.08
C ASP A 335 32.56 -14.60 58.54
N ASP A 336 31.60 -14.77 59.45
CA ASP A 336 31.86 -14.73 60.88
C ASP A 336 31.64 -16.12 61.49
N TYR A 337 32.69 -16.94 61.41
CA TYR A 337 32.91 -18.12 62.25
C TYR A 337 34.40 -18.22 62.59
N SER A 338 34.80 -17.71 63.76
CA SER A 338 35.84 -18.28 64.65
C SER A 338 36.00 -17.43 65.90
N ASP A 339 35.42 -17.84 67.03
CA ASP A 339 36.08 -18.62 68.11
C ASP A 339 35.09 -18.99 69.22
#